data_AF-A0A7X7N0V5-F1
#
_entry.id   AF-A0A7X7N0V5-F1
#
_cell.length_a   1.000
_cell.length_b   1.000
_cell.length_c   1.000
_cell.angle_alpha   90.00
_cell.angle_beta   90.00
_cell.angle_gamma   90.00
#
_symmetry.space_group_name_H-M   'P 1'
#
loop_
_entity.id
_entity.type
_entity.pdbx_description
1 polymer ?
#
loop_
_entity_poly.entity_id
_entity_poly.type
_entity_poly.pdbx_seq_one_letter_code
_entity_poly.pdbx_strand_id
1 'polypeptide(L)'
;MNEQMRVAVDGMDANREARTLKERLAKARTKEELTSIEDAAFFFAAKWPAHNARFQRIAADAANKQLPPNAAGRKPEYDAVEDARVHALWMDASAAGCTSHEQFREENDAIKKAYSMQELRQLLDRERKRRAGEIKKRRRGKGCQ
;
A
#
# COMPACT_ATOMS: atom_id res chain seq x y z
N MET A 1 7.29 44.54 -16.61
CA MET A 1 8.17 43.69 -15.76
C MET A 1 9.34 43.27 -16.65
N ASN A 2 10.57 43.70 -16.34
CA ASN A 2 11.74 43.48 -17.20
C ASN A 2 12.05 41.99 -17.36
N GLU A 3 12.55 41.58 -18.52
CA GLU A 3 12.82 40.18 -18.88
C GLU A 3 13.75 39.47 -17.88
N GLN A 4 14.74 40.19 -17.33
CA GLN A 4 15.59 39.70 -16.24
C GLN A 4 14.83 39.37 -14.95
N MET A 5 13.76 40.13 -14.65
CA MET A 5 12.93 39.91 -13.47
C MET A 5 12.03 38.67 -13.65
N ARG A 6 11.59 38.38 -14.90
CA ARG A 6 10.82 37.16 -15.21
C ARG A 6 11.70 35.92 -15.09
N VAL A 7 12.91 35.95 -15.64
CA VAL A 7 13.89 34.85 -15.55
C VAL A 7 14.28 34.56 -14.09
N ALA A 8 14.45 35.60 -13.27
CA ALA A 8 14.75 35.44 -11.85
C ALA A 8 13.60 34.79 -11.07
N VAL A 9 12.34 35.17 -11.37
CA VAL A 9 11.15 34.58 -10.75
C VAL A 9 10.95 33.13 -11.18
N ASP A 10 11.06 32.84 -12.48
CA ASP A 10 10.97 31.48 -13.02
C ASP A 10 12.05 30.55 -12.42
N GLY A 11 13.26 31.08 -12.20
CA GLY A 11 14.34 30.34 -11.53
C GLY A 11 14.06 30.07 -10.05
N MET A 12 13.46 31.02 -9.32
CA MET A 12 13.07 30.82 -7.92
C MET A 12 11.96 29.76 -7.79
N ASP A 13 10.97 29.77 -8.68
CA ASP A 13 9.89 28.79 -8.69
C ASP A 13 10.39 27.40 -9.07
N ALA A 14 11.25 27.28 -10.10
CA ALA A 14 11.88 26.01 -10.46
C ALA A 14 12.73 25.42 -9.30
N ASN A 15 13.45 26.28 -8.57
CA ASN A 15 14.23 25.86 -7.41
C ASN A 15 13.33 25.35 -6.27
N ARG A 16 12.21 26.04 -6.01
CA ARG A 16 11.23 25.65 -4.99
C ARG A 16 10.60 24.29 -5.32
N GLU A 17 10.13 24.11 -6.55
CA GLU A 17 9.51 22.84 -6.97
C GLU A 17 10.49 21.67 -6.95
N ALA A 18 11.74 21.89 -7.40
CA ALA A 18 12.76 20.87 -7.33
C ALA A 18 13.08 20.45 -5.87
N ARG A 19 13.03 21.40 -4.93
CA ARG A 19 13.21 21.09 -3.50
C ARG A 19 12.03 20.28 -2.96
N THR A 20 10.80 20.68 -3.26
CA THR A 20 9.58 19.97 -2.87
C THR A 20 9.60 18.53 -3.39
N LEU A 21 9.95 18.32 -4.67
CA LEU A 21 10.04 16.98 -5.23
C LEU A 21 11.13 16.12 -4.57
N LYS A 22 12.29 16.69 -4.23
CA LYS A 22 13.33 15.98 -3.47
C LYS A 22 12.87 15.58 -2.07
N GLU A 23 12.16 16.46 -1.37
CA GLU A 23 11.61 16.16 -0.05
C GLU A 23 10.54 15.05 -0.12
N ARG A 24 9.67 15.10 -1.14
CA ARG A 24 8.70 14.04 -1.42
C ARG A 24 9.39 12.72 -1.76
N LEU A 25 10.41 12.75 -2.62
CA LEU A 25 11.18 11.58 -2.99
C LEU A 25 11.86 10.93 -1.78
N ALA A 26 12.46 11.73 -0.90
CA ALA A 26 13.07 11.22 0.33
C ALA A 26 12.05 10.46 1.21
N LYS A 27 10.81 10.94 1.27
CA LYS A 27 9.73 10.40 2.11
C LYS A 27 8.90 9.31 1.44
N ALA A 28 8.96 9.15 0.12
CA ALA A 28 8.17 8.19 -0.63
C ALA A 28 8.37 6.75 -0.10
N ARG A 29 7.25 6.06 0.10
CA ARG A 29 7.14 4.71 0.67
C ARG A 29 6.42 3.74 -0.26
N THR A 30 5.68 4.23 -1.26
CA THR A 30 4.98 3.37 -2.23
C THR A 30 5.42 3.63 -3.66
N LYS A 31 5.08 2.69 -4.55
CA LYS A 31 5.43 2.77 -5.97
C LYS A 31 4.64 3.88 -6.65
N GLU A 32 3.38 4.06 -6.27
CA GLU A 32 2.49 5.10 -6.76
C GLU A 32 3.01 6.51 -6.40
N GLU A 33 3.58 6.67 -5.20
CA GLU A 33 4.20 7.93 -4.79
C GLU A 33 5.44 8.24 -5.64
N LEU A 34 6.28 7.25 -5.92
CA LEU A 34 7.44 7.41 -6.80
C LEU A 34 7.04 7.77 -8.23
N THR A 35 6.05 7.07 -8.79
CA THR A 35 5.51 7.37 -10.13
C THR A 35 4.92 8.79 -10.18
N SER A 36 4.17 9.22 -9.16
CA SER A 36 3.67 10.60 -9.10
C SER A 36 4.78 11.66 -9.05
N ILE A 37 5.90 11.35 -8.39
CA ILE A 37 7.06 12.26 -8.33
C ILE A 37 7.79 12.30 -9.67
N GLU A 38 7.94 11.15 -10.32
CA GLU A 38 8.53 11.02 -11.66
C GLU A 38 7.73 11.83 -12.70
N ASP A 39 6.41 11.65 -12.75
CA ASP A 39 5.53 12.39 -13.67
C ASP A 39 5.61 13.91 -13.43
N ALA A 40 5.60 14.33 -12.16
CA ALA A 40 5.72 15.74 -11.80
C ALA A 40 7.10 16.31 -12.21
N ALA A 41 8.17 15.54 -12.04
CA ALA A 41 9.50 15.94 -12.48
C ALA A 41 9.57 16.07 -14.01
N PHE A 42 8.98 15.16 -14.78
CA PHE A 42 8.88 15.30 -16.23
C PHE A 42 8.08 16.54 -16.66
N PHE A 43 6.95 16.80 -16.00
CA PHE A 43 6.16 18.00 -16.26
C PHE A 43 6.97 19.30 -16.03
N PHE A 44 7.69 19.39 -14.92
CA PHE A 44 8.50 20.57 -14.62
C PHE A 44 9.73 20.72 -15.51
N ALA A 45 10.30 19.60 -15.98
CA ALA A 45 11.38 19.62 -16.96
C ALA A 45 10.96 20.31 -18.27
N ALA A 46 9.73 20.06 -18.72
CA ALA A 46 9.15 20.71 -19.89
C ALA A 46 8.81 22.19 -19.62
N LYS A 47 8.30 22.50 -18.42
CA LYS A 47 7.92 23.86 -18.01
C LYS A 47 9.13 24.81 -17.88
N TRP A 48 10.27 24.31 -17.40
CA TRP A 48 11.48 25.12 -17.17
C TRP A 48 12.71 24.51 -17.86
N PRO A 49 12.92 24.77 -19.16
CA PRO A 49 14.00 24.17 -19.94
C PRO A 49 15.41 24.43 -19.38
N ALA A 50 15.65 25.63 -18.83
CA ALA A 50 16.93 25.98 -18.20
C ALA A 50 17.26 25.12 -16.96
N HIS A 51 16.26 24.47 -16.37
CA HIS A 51 16.39 23.61 -15.19
C HIS A 51 16.07 22.13 -15.51
N ASN A 52 15.87 21.79 -16.78
CA ASN A 52 15.49 20.46 -17.23
C ASN A 52 16.40 19.36 -16.66
N ALA A 53 17.72 19.53 -16.76
CA ALA A 53 18.69 18.56 -16.24
C ALA A 53 18.51 18.25 -14.74
N ARG A 54 18.03 19.22 -13.94
CA ARG A 54 17.76 19.00 -12.52
C ARG A 54 16.52 18.15 -12.31
N PHE A 55 15.45 18.42 -13.03
CA PHE A 55 14.20 17.66 -12.93
C PHE A 55 14.34 16.25 -13.50
N GLN A 56 15.07 16.07 -14.60
CA GLN A 56 15.39 14.74 -15.13
C GLN A 56 16.17 13.87 -14.14
N ARG A 57 17.11 14.47 -13.37
CA ARG A 57 17.78 13.73 -12.29
C ARG A 57 16.82 13.29 -11.20
N ILE A 58 15.87 14.14 -10.80
CA ILE A 58 14.85 13.77 -9.80
C ILE A 58 13.94 12.65 -10.32
N ALA A 59 13.55 12.71 -11.60
CA ALA A 59 12.77 11.64 -12.25
C ALA A 59 13.54 10.32 -12.25
N ALA A 60 14.82 10.35 -12.65
CA ALA A 60 15.68 9.16 -12.63
C ALA A 60 15.88 8.63 -11.20
N ASP A 61 16.07 9.50 -10.21
CA ASP A 61 16.19 9.09 -8.80
C ASP A 61 14.88 8.45 -8.29
N ALA A 62 13.71 8.93 -8.74
CA ALA A 62 12.42 8.33 -8.41
C ALA A 62 12.24 6.95 -9.04
N ALA A 63 12.59 6.80 -10.32
CA ALA A 63 12.51 5.52 -11.04
C ALA A 63 13.46 4.46 -10.47
N ASN A 64 14.66 4.87 -10.02
CA ASN A 64 15.69 3.97 -9.50
C ASN A 64 15.63 3.78 -7.98
N LYS A 65 14.76 4.51 -7.27
CA LYS A 65 14.65 4.35 -5.82
C LYS A 65 14.08 2.98 -5.49
N GLN A 66 14.94 2.13 -4.94
CA GLN A 66 14.50 0.91 -4.28
C GLN A 66 13.68 1.30 -3.04
N LEU A 67 12.38 1.03 -3.10
CA LEU A 67 11.55 1.08 -1.91
C LEU A 67 12.07 0.02 -0.95
N PRO A 68 12.15 0.32 0.36
CA PRO A 68 12.47 -0.71 1.32
C PRO A 68 11.46 -1.85 1.16
N PRO A 69 11.92 -3.13 1.20
CA PRO A 69 11.05 -4.29 1.03
C PRO A 69 9.89 -4.30 2.03
N ASN A 70 10.05 -3.58 3.15
CA ASN A 70 9.00 -3.24 4.09
C ASN A 70 8.70 -1.74 4.05
N ALA A 71 7.47 -1.37 3.68
CA ALA A 71 6.98 0.00 3.84
C ALA A 71 7.17 0.43 5.31
N ALA A 72 7.83 1.57 5.53
CA ALA A 72 8.15 2.07 6.86
C ALA A 72 6.87 2.16 7.71
N GLY A 73 6.72 1.21 8.63
CA GLY A 73 5.48 1.00 9.40
C GLY A 73 5.25 -0.46 9.80
N ARG A 74 5.75 -1.45 9.05
CA ARG A 74 5.79 -2.85 9.52
C ARG A 74 7.07 -3.12 10.30
N LYS A 75 6.93 -3.31 11.62
CA LYS A 75 8.02 -3.80 12.48
C LYS A 75 8.28 -5.28 12.14
N PRO A 76 9.54 -5.76 12.18
CA PRO A 76 9.85 -7.19 12.01
C PRO A 76 9.17 -8.07 13.07
N GLU A 77 8.85 -7.51 14.23
CA GLU A 77 8.02 -8.14 15.27
C GLU A 77 6.61 -8.48 14.75
N TYR A 78 6.06 -7.66 13.85
CA TYR A 78 4.76 -7.86 13.23
C TYR A 78 4.82 -8.96 12.17
N ASP A 79 5.96 -9.10 11.47
CA ASP A 79 6.20 -10.22 10.56
C ASP A 79 6.38 -11.51 11.35
N ALA A 80 7.04 -11.50 12.51
CA ALA A 80 7.14 -12.69 13.39
C ALA A 80 5.79 -13.07 14.03
N VAL A 81 4.98 -12.09 14.46
CA VAL A 81 3.64 -12.31 15.03
C VAL A 81 2.64 -12.75 13.96
N GLU A 82 2.66 -12.14 12.77
CA GLU A 82 1.85 -12.64 11.64
C GLU A 82 2.36 -13.99 11.14
N ASP A 83 3.66 -14.24 11.06
CA ASP A 83 4.19 -15.55 10.67
C ASP A 83 3.79 -16.62 11.68
N ALA A 84 3.86 -16.31 12.99
CA ALA A 84 3.36 -17.21 14.03
C ALA A 84 1.83 -17.42 13.90
N ARG A 85 1.07 -16.37 13.56
CA ARG A 85 -0.40 -16.46 13.35
C ARG A 85 -0.75 -17.25 12.08
N VAL A 86 -0.02 -17.04 10.99
CA VAL A 86 -0.17 -17.74 9.71
C VAL A 86 0.24 -19.19 9.87
N HIS A 87 1.31 -19.47 10.61
CA HIS A 87 1.72 -20.83 10.96
C HIS A 87 0.69 -21.54 11.85
N ALA A 88 0.12 -20.85 12.84
CA ALA A 88 -0.98 -21.39 13.64
C ALA A 88 -2.22 -21.70 12.78
N LEU A 89 -2.62 -20.78 11.89
CA LEU A 89 -3.71 -21.00 10.94
C LEU A 89 -3.41 -22.13 9.94
N TRP A 90 -2.14 -22.28 9.55
CA TRP A 90 -1.69 -23.38 8.70
C TRP A 90 -1.76 -24.72 9.43
N MET A 91 -1.35 -24.79 10.70
CA MET A 91 -1.48 -26.00 11.51
C MET A 91 -2.94 -26.44 11.64
N ASP A 92 -3.86 -25.50 11.85
CA ASP A 92 -5.30 -25.76 11.87
C ASP A 92 -5.82 -26.23 10.50
N ALA A 93 -5.36 -25.61 9.40
CA ALA A 93 -5.74 -25.99 8.04
C ALA A 93 -5.17 -27.34 7.61
N SER A 94 -3.93 -27.66 8.01
CA SER A 94 -3.27 -28.95 7.78
C SER A 94 -4.01 -30.06 8.52
N ALA A 95 -4.42 -29.82 9.78
CA ALA A 95 -5.28 -30.72 10.53
C ALA A 95 -6.66 -30.93 9.87
N ALA A 96 -7.14 -29.95 9.09
CA ALA A 96 -8.36 -30.05 8.28
C ALA A 96 -8.15 -30.66 6.88
N GLY A 97 -6.93 -31.11 6.55
CA GLY A 97 -6.61 -31.81 5.29
C GLY A 97 -5.98 -30.95 4.20
N CYS A 98 -5.51 -29.74 4.50
CA CYS A 98 -4.78 -28.91 3.54
C CYS A 98 -3.37 -29.49 3.30
N THR A 99 -3.06 -29.88 2.06
CA THR A 99 -1.92 -30.75 1.72
C THR A 99 -0.62 -30.00 1.45
N SER A 100 -0.63 -28.67 1.26
CA SER A 100 0.58 -27.89 0.99
C SER A 100 0.58 -26.53 1.69
N HIS A 101 1.70 -26.21 2.36
CA HIS A 101 1.94 -24.91 2.99
C HIS A 101 2.09 -23.77 1.96
N GLU A 102 2.63 -24.05 0.78
CA GLU A 102 2.74 -23.08 -0.31
C GLU A 102 1.37 -22.73 -0.88
N GLN A 103 0.51 -23.72 -1.11
CA GLN A 103 -0.87 -23.48 -1.55
C GLN A 103 -1.65 -22.66 -0.52
N PHE A 104 -1.49 -22.96 0.77
CA PHE A 104 -2.12 -22.19 1.84
C PHE A 104 -1.67 -20.72 1.83
N ARG A 105 -0.37 -20.45 1.60
CA ARG A 105 0.14 -19.08 1.48
C ARG A 105 -0.41 -18.36 0.27
N GLU A 106 -0.44 -19.01 -0.90
CA GLU A 106 -1.01 -18.45 -2.14
C GLU A 106 -2.50 -18.13 -1.99
N GLU A 107 -3.27 -19.02 -1.37
CA GLU A 107 -4.69 -18.78 -1.07
C GLU A 107 -4.88 -17.63 -0.08
N ASN A 108 -4.06 -17.56 0.98
CA ASN A 108 -4.12 -16.46 1.95
C ASN A 108 -3.79 -15.10 1.29
N ASP A 109 -2.79 -15.08 0.43
CA ASP A 109 -2.38 -13.88 -0.30
C ASP A 109 -3.41 -13.49 -1.36
N ALA A 110 -4.04 -14.46 -2.04
CA ALA A 110 -5.16 -14.21 -2.93
C ALA A 110 -6.35 -13.60 -2.18
N ILE A 111 -6.68 -14.09 -0.98
CA ILE A 111 -7.73 -13.53 -0.13
C ILE A 111 -7.38 -12.10 0.32
N LYS A 112 -6.13 -11.85 0.74
CA LYS A 112 -5.66 -10.52 1.13
C LYS A 112 -5.64 -9.52 -0.03
N LYS A 113 -5.42 -9.99 -1.26
CA LYS A 113 -5.49 -9.17 -2.48
C LYS A 113 -6.92 -8.93 -2.95
N ALA A 114 -7.79 -9.93 -2.81
CA ALA A 114 -9.19 -9.87 -3.26
C ALA A 114 -10.08 -9.03 -2.32
N TYR A 115 -9.72 -8.92 -1.04
CA TYR A 115 -10.53 -8.22 -0.04
C TYR A 115 -9.67 -7.30 0.81
N SER A 116 -10.09 -6.04 0.93
CA SER A 116 -9.55 -5.15 1.95
C SER A 116 -9.87 -5.70 3.36
N MET A 117 -9.04 -5.34 4.34
CA MET A 117 -9.28 -5.68 5.76
C MET A 117 -10.67 -5.24 6.24
N GLN A 118 -11.23 -4.19 5.64
CA GLN A 118 -12.58 -3.70 5.93
C GLN A 118 -13.66 -4.63 5.37
N GLU A 119 -13.49 -5.14 4.15
CA GLU A 119 -14.41 -6.10 3.52
C GLU A 119 -14.39 -7.45 4.22
N LEU A 120 -13.21 -7.95 4.61
CA LEU A 120 -13.09 -9.17 5.41
C LEU A 120 -13.82 -9.04 6.76
N ARG A 121 -13.69 -7.90 7.43
CA ARG A 121 -14.42 -7.62 8.68
C ARG A 121 -15.93 -7.60 8.47
N GLN A 122 -16.41 -7.00 7.38
CA GLN A 122 -17.84 -6.97 7.05
C GLN A 122 -18.39 -8.37 6.73
N LEU A 123 -17.63 -9.18 6.00
CA LEU A 123 -18.01 -10.57 5.70
C LEU A 123 -18.07 -11.42 6.97
N LEU A 124 -17.07 -11.31 7.84
CA LEU A 124 -17.06 -12.01 9.13
C LEU A 124 -18.21 -11.56 10.04
N ASP A 125 -18.55 -10.27 10.05
CA ASP A 125 -19.68 -9.75 10.82
C ASP A 125 -21.03 -10.26 10.28
N ARG A 126 -21.20 -10.29 8.95
CA ARG A 126 -22.39 -10.87 8.30
C ARG A 126 -22.53 -12.35 8.63
N GLU A 127 -21.46 -13.12 8.56
CA GLU A 127 -21.49 -14.55 8.90
C GLU A 127 -21.75 -14.79 10.39
N ARG A 128 -21.17 -14.00 11.29
CA ARG A 128 -21.50 -14.05 12.71
C ARG A 128 -22.98 -13.78 12.96
N LYS A 129 -23.55 -12.75 12.32
CA LYS A 129 -24.98 -12.42 12.41
C LYS A 129 -25.85 -13.55 11.86
N ARG A 130 -25.47 -14.16 10.74
CA ARG A 130 -26.18 -15.31 10.15
C ARG A 130 -26.19 -16.50 11.11
N ARG A 131 -25.02 -16.93 11.61
CA ARG A 131 -24.91 -18.04 12.58
C ARG A 131 -25.68 -17.75 13.87
N ALA A 132 -25.61 -16.54 14.40
CA ALA A 132 -26.39 -16.14 15.58
C ALA A 132 -27.90 -16.22 15.31
N GLY A 133 -28.35 -15.83 14.12
CA GLY A 133 -29.73 -15.97 13.67
C GLY A 133 -30.17 -17.43 13.56
N GLU A 134 -29.34 -18.31 13.00
CA GLU A 134 -29.60 -19.75 12.92
C GLU A 134 -29.67 -20.40 14.29
N ILE A 135 -28.78 -20.05 15.22
CA ILE A 135 -28.81 -20.54 16.61
C ILE A 135 -30.09 -20.07 17.30
N LYS A 136 -30.49 -18.79 17.12
CA LYS A 136 -31.73 -18.25 17.68
C LYS A 136 -32.97 -18.95 17.11
N LYS A 137 -32.99 -19.27 15.80
CA LYS A 137 -34.05 -20.05 15.16
C LYS A 137 -34.11 -21.48 15.72
N ARG A 138 -32.96 -22.16 15.87
CA ARG A 138 -32.89 -23.51 16.48
C ARG A 138 -33.35 -23.51 17.93
N ARG A 139 -33.01 -22.48 18.72
CA ARG A 139 -33.48 -22.34 20.11
C ARG A 139 -34.99 -22.09 20.19
N ARG A 140 -35.56 -21.31 19.26
CA ARG A 140 -37.01 -21.07 19.18
C ARG A 140 -37.79 -22.27 18.63
N GLY A 141 -37.17 -23.10 17.80
CA GLY A 141 -37.77 -24.33 17.26
C GLY A 141 -37.68 -25.56 18.18
N LYS A 142 -37.01 -25.45 19.36
CA LYS A 142 -36.91 -26.52 20.37
C LYS A 142 -37.80 -26.29 21.60
N GLY A 143 -38.70 -25.31 21.56
CA GLY A 143 -39.70 -25.07 22.61
C GLY A 143 -41.11 -25.36 22.07
N CYS A 144 -41.46 -26.65 22.02
CA CYS A 144 -42.81 -27.25 22.02
C CYS A 144 -42.70 -28.66 21.40
N GLN A 145 -42.19 -29.60 22.18
CA GLN A 145 -42.64 -30.99 22.21
C GLN A 145 -42.79 -31.38 23.68
#